data_AF-A0A929G6J6-F1
#
_entry.id   AF-A0A929G6J6-F1
#
_cell.length_a   1.000
_cell.length_b   1.000
_cell.length_c   1.000
_cell.angle_alpha   90.00
_cell.angle_beta   90.00
_cell.angle_gamma   90.00
#
_symmetry.space_group_name_H-M   'P 1'
#
loop_
_entity.id
_entity.type
_entity.pdbx_description
1 polymer ?
#
loop_
_entity_poly.entity_id
_entity_poly.type
_entity_poly.pdbx_seq_one_letter_code
_entity_poly.pdbx_strand_id
1 'polypeptide(L)'
;MRKDAAVDLAPGHKVGLTLANPVMPAAGCFGFGKEYDQLVEVETLGAVVVGPVTAGPRRGAEPPRTLPLPHCQGRMGETLPPSQGRAGEVLPPEAGGSTS
;
A
#
# COMPACT_ATOMS: atom_id res chain seq x y z
N MET A 1 1.67 19.29 15.38
CA MET A 1 1.63 19.16 13.90
C MET A 1 0.98 20.43 13.35
N ARG A 2 1.57 21.12 12.36
CA ARG A 2 0.98 22.34 11.79
C ARG A 2 -0.37 22.00 11.14
N LYS A 3 -1.44 22.67 11.55
CA LYS A 3 -2.82 22.43 11.08
C LYS A 3 -3.13 23.09 9.72
N ASP A 4 -2.15 23.78 9.12
CA ASP A 4 -2.32 24.56 7.89
C ASP A 4 -1.95 23.78 6.61
N ALA A 5 -1.86 22.44 6.67
CA ALA A 5 -1.41 21.58 5.58
C ALA A 5 -2.57 20.82 4.92
N ALA A 6 -3.73 21.47 4.75
CA ALA A 6 -4.81 20.89 3.98
C ALA A 6 -4.33 20.68 2.53
N VAL A 7 -4.38 19.44 2.05
CA VAL A 7 -3.84 19.03 0.75
C VAL A 7 -4.93 18.32 -0.03
N ASP A 8 -5.11 18.72 -1.29
CA ASP A 8 -5.92 17.98 -2.25
C ASP A 8 -5.05 16.96 -2.99
N LEU A 9 -5.35 15.67 -2.80
CA LEU A 9 -4.64 14.57 -3.46
C LEU A 9 -5.22 14.22 -4.84
N ALA A 10 -6.39 14.74 -5.21
CA ALA A 10 -7.03 14.46 -6.49
C ALA A 10 -7.40 15.74 -7.26
N PRO A 11 -6.42 16.61 -7.57
CA PRO A 11 -6.68 17.85 -8.29
C PRO A 11 -7.24 17.53 -9.69
N GLY A 12 -8.35 18.19 -10.05
CA GLY A 12 -9.01 18.01 -11.35
C GLY A 12 -9.95 16.79 -11.42
N HIS A 13 -10.10 16.02 -10.35
CA HIS A 13 -11.14 14.99 -10.26
C HIS A 13 -12.51 15.62 -9.93
N LYS A 14 -13.60 15.01 -10.42
CA LYS A 14 -14.98 15.53 -10.24
C LYS A 14 -15.40 15.75 -8.78
N VAL A 15 -14.79 15.00 -7.86
CA VAL A 15 -15.13 14.99 -6.42
C VAL A 15 -13.99 15.55 -5.55
N GLY A 16 -12.77 15.69 -6.08
CA GLY A 16 -11.56 16.04 -5.28
C GLY A 16 -11.25 15.03 -4.17
N LEU A 17 -10.09 15.17 -3.51
CA LEU A 17 -9.76 14.44 -2.28
C LEU A 17 -8.95 15.33 -1.35
N THR A 18 -9.65 16.22 -0.64
CA THR A 18 -9.04 17.12 0.32
C THR A 18 -8.87 16.43 1.68
N LEU A 19 -7.64 16.37 2.16
CA LEU A 19 -7.30 15.86 3.49
C LEU A 19 -6.81 17.00 4.37
N ALA A 20 -7.06 16.92 5.68
CA ALA A 20 -6.55 17.88 6.66
C ALA A 20 -5.01 17.86 6.76
N ASN A 21 -4.40 16.71 6.45
CA ASN A 21 -2.95 16.52 6.34
C ASN A 21 -2.65 15.34 5.39
N PRO A 22 -1.42 15.25 4.83
CA PRO A 22 -1.07 14.18 3.89
C PRO A 22 -0.70 12.84 4.56
N VAL A 23 -0.82 12.72 5.88
CA VAL A 23 -0.40 11.52 6.62
C VAL A 23 -1.56 10.53 6.70
N MET A 24 -1.37 9.35 6.12
CA MET A 24 -2.32 8.24 6.19
C MET A 24 -1.57 6.90 6.15
N PRO A 25 -2.08 5.86 6.84
CA PRO A 25 -1.50 4.53 6.78
C PRO A 25 -1.75 3.88 5.40
N ALA A 26 -0.80 3.05 4.97
CA ALA A 26 -0.98 2.25 3.76
C ALA A 26 -2.12 1.23 3.92
N ALA A 27 -2.76 0.89 2.80
CA ALA A 27 -3.89 -0.03 2.77
C ALA A 27 -3.56 -1.37 3.44
N GLY A 28 -4.40 -1.81 4.38
CA GLY A 28 -4.25 -3.10 5.05
C GLY A 28 -3.18 -3.17 6.15
N CYS A 29 -2.42 -2.08 6.39
CA CYS A 29 -1.49 -2.00 7.51
C CYS A 29 -2.19 -1.67 8.85
N PHE A 30 -3.37 -1.04 8.80
CA PHE A 30 -4.03 -0.47 9.98
C PHE A 30 -5.39 -1.13 10.32
N GLY A 31 -5.73 -2.23 9.66
CA GLY A 31 -7.01 -2.92 9.88
C GLY A 31 -8.21 -1.99 9.65
N PHE A 32 -9.11 -1.92 10.64
CA PHE A 32 -10.25 -0.99 10.67
C PHE A 32 -10.04 0.17 11.66
N GLY A 33 -8.84 0.33 12.21
CA GLY A 33 -8.46 1.42 13.10
C GLY A 33 -8.89 1.28 14.57
N LYS A 34 -9.90 0.45 14.90
CA LYS A 34 -10.33 0.21 16.29
C LYS A 34 -9.23 -0.40 17.15
N GLU A 35 -8.36 -1.21 16.55
CA GLU A 35 -7.26 -1.89 17.24
C GLU A 35 -6.15 -0.92 17.65
N TYR A 36 -6.12 0.28 17.07
CA TYR A 36 -5.08 1.28 17.26
C TYR A 36 -5.55 2.50 18.07
N ASP A 37 -6.80 2.52 18.54
CA ASP A 37 -7.39 3.63 19.30
C ASP A 37 -6.60 3.98 20.59
N GLN A 38 -5.92 3.00 21.17
CA GLN A 38 -5.07 3.17 22.35
C GLN A 38 -3.63 3.58 22.04
N LEU A 39 -3.21 3.50 20.77
CA LEU A 39 -1.82 3.69 20.33
C LEU A 39 -1.65 4.94 19.45
N VAL A 40 -2.67 5.29 18.68
CA VAL A 40 -2.67 6.39 17.71
C VAL A 40 -3.99 7.13 17.81
N GLU A 41 -3.91 8.45 17.95
CA GLU A 41 -5.08 9.33 17.87
C GLU A 41 -5.54 9.42 16.42
N VAL A 42 -6.51 8.59 16.03
CA VAL A 42 -6.96 8.43 14.63
C VAL A 42 -7.48 9.75 14.04
N GLU A 43 -8.01 10.64 14.88
CA GLU A 43 -8.46 11.99 14.51
C GLU A 43 -7.34 12.89 13.98
N THR A 44 -6.07 12.54 14.27
CA THR A 44 -4.90 13.28 13.77
C THR A 44 -4.45 12.85 12.38
N LEU A 45 -4.92 11.70 11.88
CA LEU A 45 -4.61 11.21 10.53
C LEU A 45 -5.47 11.93 9.50
N GLY A 46 -4.91 12.21 8.33
CA GLY A 46 -5.66 12.81 7.23
C GLY A 46 -6.73 11.87 6.67
N ALA A 47 -6.42 10.58 6.61
CA ALA A 47 -7.32 9.52 6.20
C ALA A 47 -6.87 8.16 6.77
N VAL A 48 -7.76 7.17 6.73
CA VAL A 48 -7.45 5.75 7.00
C VAL A 48 -7.79 4.93 5.78
N VAL A 49 -6.84 4.15 5.28
CA VAL A 49 -7.03 3.24 4.14
C VAL A 49 -7.13 1.81 4.64
N VAL A 50 -8.34 1.25 4.60
CA VAL A 50 -8.59 -0.13 5.00
C VAL A 50 -8.15 -1.11 3.92
N GLY A 51 -7.92 -2.37 4.31
CA GLY A 51 -7.67 -3.44 3.35
C GLY A 51 -8.88 -3.66 2.40
N PRO A 52 -8.68 -4.37 1.27
CA PRO A 52 -9.74 -4.61 0.30
C PRO A 52 -10.92 -5.36 0.94
N VAL A 53 -12.13 -4.82 0.77
CA VAL A 53 -13.37 -5.46 1.21
C VAL A 53 -13.94 -6.26 0.05
N THR A 54 -14.12 -7.56 0.26
CA THR A 54 -14.63 -8.48 -0.77
C THR A 54 -16.07 -8.88 -0.45
N ALA A 55 -16.87 -9.14 -1.49
CA ALA A 55 -18.30 -9.48 -1.34
C ALA A 55 -18.56 -10.76 -0.51
N GLY A 56 -17.60 -11.68 -0.48
CA GLY A 56 -17.64 -12.87 0.36
C GLY A 56 -16.40 -12.98 1.26
N PRO A 57 -16.46 -13.76 2.34
CA PRO A 57 -15.30 -14.04 3.18
C PRO A 57 -14.20 -14.70 2.34
N ARG A 58 -13.00 -14.14 2.36
CA ARG A 58 -11.82 -14.82 1.81
C ARG A 58 -10.97 -15.38 2.94
N ARG A 59 -10.64 -16.67 2.82
CA ARG A 59 -9.53 -17.23 3.59
C ARG A 59 -8.25 -16.54 3.12
N GLY A 60 -7.52 -15.92 4.04
CA GLY A 60 -6.22 -15.34 3.74
C GLY A 60 -5.20 -16.41 3.34
N ALA A 61 -4.05 -15.98 2.82
CA ALA A 61 -2.96 -16.89 2.46
C ALA A 61 -2.55 -17.80 3.64
N GLU A 62 -2.07 -19.00 3.31
CA GLU A 62 -1.54 -19.91 4.33
C GLU A 62 -0.29 -19.30 4.99
N PRO A 63 -0.10 -19.43 6.31
CA PRO A 63 1.14 -19.02 6.96
C PRO A 63 2.35 -19.82 6.42
N PRO A 64 3.55 -19.21 6.30
CA PRO A 64 3.90 -17.83 6.64
C PRO A 64 3.48 -16.81 5.57
N ARG A 65 2.88 -15.70 6.00
CA ARG A 65 2.34 -14.63 5.12
C ARG A 65 3.24 -13.39 5.02
N THR A 66 4.43 -13.46 5.60
CA THR A 66 5.37 -12.35 5.67
C THR A 66 6.75 -12.91 5.37
N LEU A 67 7.47 -12.25 4.47
CA LEU A 67 8.87 -12.54 4.22
C LEU A 67 9.71 -11.42 4.85
N PRO A 68 10.56 -11.70 5.84
CA PRO A 68 11.45 -10.69 6.37
C PRO A 68 12.50 -10.36 5.31
N LEU A 69 12.42 -9.15 4.77
CA LEU A 69 13.50 -8.57 3.99
C LEU A 69 14.29 -7.64 4.93
N PRO A 70 15.62 -7.54 4.78
CA PRO A 70 16.32 -6.42 5.40
C PRO A 70 15.62 -5.14 4.94
N HIS A 71 15.51 -4.12 5.81
CA HIS A 71 14.90 -2.80 5.56
C HIS A 71 13.43 -2.72 5.09
N CYS A 72 12.78 -3.83 4.71
CA CYS A 72 11.41 -3.86 4.20
C CYS A 72 10.54 -4.87 4.98
N GLN A 73 9.50 -4.39 5.65
CA GLN A 73 8.43 -5.24 6.17
C GLN A 73 7.20 -5.09 5.28
N GLY A 74 6.99 -6.06 4.41
CA GLY A 74 5.79 -6.18 3.58
C GLY A 74 5.02 -7.46 3.92
N ARG A 75 3.70 -7.36 4.04
CA ARG A 75 2.79 -8.50 4.20
C ARG A 75 1.80 -8.46 3.05
N MET A 76 1.88 -9.39 2.11
CA MET A 76 0.89 -9.56 1.05
C MET A 76 0.67 -11.04 0.77
N GLY A 77 -0.60 -11.43 0.67
CA GLY A 77 -1.04 -12.78 0.32
C GLY A 77 -0.98 -13.03 -1.19
N GLU A 78 0.23 -12.99 -1.75
CA GLU A 78 0.52 -13.65 -3.03
C GLU A 78 1.45 -14.81 -2.73
N THR A 79 0.94 -16.02 -2.92
CA THR A 79 1.74 -17.24 -2.92
C THR A 79 2.80 -17.10 -4.02
N LEU A 80 4.04 -16.75 -3.66
CA LEU A 80 5.16 -16.96 -4.57
C LEU A 80 5.27 -18.47 -4.80
N PRO A 81 5.21 -18.95 -6.06
CA PRO A 81 5.41 -20.36 -6.34
C PRO A 81 6.83 -20.79 -5.93
N PRO A 82 7.03 -22.08 -5.56
CA PRO A 82 8.36 -22.62 -5.28
C PRO A 82 9.06 -22.87 -6.62
N SER A 83 9.50 -21.81 -7.28
CA SER A 83 10.43 -21.92 -8.41
C SER A 83 11.49 -20.84 -8.29
N GLN A 84 12.68 -21.28 -7.89
CA GLN A 84 13.92 -21.02 -8.62
C GLN A 84 14.18 -19.56 -9.02
N GLY A 85 15.16 -18.94 -8.36
CA GLY A 85 15.67 -17.65 -8.80
C GLY A 85 16.91 -17.20 -8.03
N ARG A 86 17.97 -18.03 -7.99
CA ARG A 86 19.32 -17.51 -7.82
C ARG A 86 19.92 -17.32 -9.21
N ALA A 87 20.55 -16.16 -9.38
CA ALA A 87 21.43 -15.74 -10.47
C ALA A 87 20.76 -15.21 -11.74
N GLY A 88 21.27 -14.06 -12.20
CA GLY A 88 21.12 -13.59 -13.57
C GLY A 88 20.30 -12.32 -13.73
N GLU A 89 20.98 -11.18 -13.64
CA GLU A 89 21.01 -10.16 -14.70
C GLU A 89 20.03 -10.37 -15.87
N VAL A 90 19.16 -9.38 -16.10
CA VAL A 90 19.02 -8.58 -17.35
C VAL A 90 17.59 -8.03 -17.43
N LEU A 91 17.49 -6.71 -17.30
CA LEU A 91 16.44 -5.83 -17.84
C LEU A 91 17.22 -4.66 -18.50
N PRO A 92 16.83 -4.06 -19.64
CA PRO A 92 15.63 -4.26 -20.49
C PRO A 92 15.97 -4.49 -21.99
N PRO A 93 14.98 -4.80 -22.85
CA PRO A 93 15.00 -4.39 -24.25
C PRO A 93 14.50 -2.94 -24.37
N GLU A 94 15.41 -1.99 -24.52
CA GLU A 94 15.09 -0.60 -24.83
C GLU A 94 14.63 -0.46 -26.29
N ALA A 95 13.48 0.21 -26.44
CA ALA A 95 13.07 1.14 -27.49
C ALA A 95 13.30 0.79 -28.99
N GLY A 96 12.19 0.78 -29.74
CA GLY A 96 12.20 0.72 -31.20
C GLY A 96 12.61 2.01 -31.91
N GLY A 97 12.69 1.93 -33.24
CA GLY A 97 12.66 3.07 -34.15
C GLY A 97 13.68 3.00 -35.28
N SER A 98 13.16 2.89 -36.52
CA SER A 98 13.61 3.48 -37.80
C SER A 98 15.13 3.50 -38.11
N THR A 99 15.60 3.05 -39.27
CA THR A 99 15.38 3.67 -40.59
C THR A 99 16.06 2.81 -41.66
N SER A 100 15.45 2.80 -42.85
CA SER A 100 16.07 2.71 -44.19
C SER A 100 16.95 1.52 -44.56
#